data_AF-A0A218XZC9-F1
#
_entry.id   AF-A0A218XZC9-F1
#
_cell.length_a   1.000
_cell.length_b   1.000
_cell.length_c   1.000
_cell.angle_alpha   90.00
_cell.angle_beta   90.00
_cell.angle_gamma   90.00
#
_symmetry.space_group_name_H-M   'P 1'
#
loop_
_entity.id
_entity.type
_entity.pdbx_description
1 polymer ?
#
loop_
_entity_poly.entity_id
_entity_poly.type
_entity_poly.pdbx_seq_one_letter_code
_entity_poly.pdbx_strand_id
1 'polypeptide(L)'
;MVKPRAVPQLILKLQDPTERESALRMLSSYLFEVAIFPQFLTSIQMANLLVPLVMHQSPLKVYDNVRAVALSVIGIICQDRELEMIDWAIQSDILEVCWLSIETGNELTKVVGLHILESILQTNFGRSWLLTESNSSQQDKLLKTLGTLVSRGYDIVKEAVASPLLDGTFSNILKKYYPLIWGLLQQLLLIVGKQDSSICSYRKLSA
;
A
#
# COMPACT_ATOMS: atom_id res chain seq x y z
N MET A 1 -0.57 -23.47 -19.54
CA MET A 1 -0.46 -23.84 -18.10
C MET A 1 0.99 -23.87 -17.65
N VAL A 2 1.38 -22.89 -16.83
CA VAL A 2 2.70 -22.81 -16.19
C VAL A 2 2.76 -23.86 -15.06
N LYS A 3 3.68 -24.83 -15.11
CA LYS A 3 3.83 -25.86 -14.07
C LYS A 3 4.48 -25.25 -12.80
N PRO A 4 4.28 -25.79 -11.59
CA PRO A 4 4.88 -25.24 -10.35
C PRO A 4 6.41 -25.08 -10.37
N ARG A 5 7.14 -25.92 -11.14
CA ARG A 5 8.59 -25.80 -11.36
C ARG A 5 9.00 -24.65 -12.30
N ALA A 6 8.05 -23.96 -12.91
CA ALA A 6 8.30 -22.95 -13.93
C ALA A 6 8.48 -21.54 -13.35
N VAL A 7 8.10 -21.26 -12.09
CA VAL A 7 8.34 -19.93 -11.51
C VAL A 7 9.82 -19.64 -11.28
N PRO A 8 10.62 -20.53 -10.66
CA PRO A 8 12.07 -20.30 -10.57
C PRO A 8 12.72 -20.14 -11.95
N GLN A 9 12.28 -20.92 -12.94
CA GLN A 9 12.77 -20.78 -14.31
C GLN A 9 12.36 -19.45 -14.91
N LEU A 10 11.10 -19.02 -14.77
CA LEU A 10 10.61 -17.73 -15.25
C LEU A 10 11.39 -16.57 -14.64
N ILE A 11 11.69 -16.63 -13.34
CA ILE A 11 12.55 -15.66 -12.65
C ILE A 11 13.93 -15.65 -13.31
N LEU A 12 14.57 -16.81 -13.53
CA LEU A 12 15.87 -16.85 -14.21
C LEU A 12 15.81 -16.24 -15.62
N LYS A 13 14.74 -16.54 -16.39
CA LYS A 13 14.54 -15.98 -17.74
C LYS A 13 14.32 -14.47 -17.75
N LEU A 14 13.70 -13.91 -16.71
CA LEU A 14 13.52 -12.46 -16.57
C LEU A 14 14.86 -11.72 -16.33
N GLN A 15 15.83 -12.40 -15.72
CA GLN A 15 17.17 -11.86 -15.51
C GLN A 15 17.96 -11.80 -16.82
N ASP A 16 17.86 -12.84 -17.66
CA ASP A 16 18.52 -12.90 -18.97
C ASP A 16 17.91 -11.90 -19.99
N PRO A 17 18.67 -10.89 -20.48
CA PRO A 17 18.18 -9.94 -21.47
C PRO A 17 17.64 -10.56 -22.76
N THR A 18 18.16 -11.72 -23.16
CA THR A 18 17.79 -12.40 -24.41
C THR A 18 16.47 -13.14 -24.29
N GLU A 19 16.15 -13.67 -23.09
CA GLU A 19 14.90 -14.39 -22.84
C GLU A 19 13.81 -13.52 -22.20
N ARG A 20 14.17 -12.34 -21.69
CA ARG A 20 13.29 -11.46 -20.90
C ARG A 20 11.96 -11.14 -21.58
N GLU A 21 11.97 -10.81 -22.87
CA GLU A 21 10.72 -10.45 -23.57
C GLU A 21 9.78 -11.65 -23.67
N SER A 22 10.31 -12.84 -23.98
CA SER A 22 9.54 -14.08 -24.01
C SER A 22 8.96 -14.42 -22.63
N ALA A 23 9.79 -14.27 -21.58
CA ALA A 23 9.37 -14.45 -20.19
C ALA A 23 8.25 -13.48 -19.79
N LEU A 24 8.36 -12.20 -20.16
CA LEU A 24 7.32 -11.20 -19.88
C LEU A 24 6.01 -11.51 -20.61
N ARG A 25 6.05 -11.99 -21.85
CA ARG A 25 4.83 -12.42 -22.59
C ARG A 25 4.15 -13.61 -21.90
N MET A 26 4.93 -14.61 -21.50
CA MET A 26 4.40 -15.76 -20.77
C MET A 26 3.80 -15.35 -19.42
N LEU A 27 4.50 -14.50 -18.68
CA LEU A 27 4.01 -13.96 -17.42
C LEU A 27 2.72 -13.15 -17.62
N SER A 28 2.66 -12.29 -18.63
CA SER A 28 1.47 -11.49 -18.92
C SER A 28 0.25 -12.37 -19.21
N SER A 29 0.40 -13.45 -19.98
CA SER A 29 -0.68 -14.40 -20.25
C SER A 29 -1.15 -15.08 -18.96
N TYR A 30 -0.22 -15.53 -18.13
CA TYR A 30 -0.54 -16.17 -16.86
C TYR A 30 -1.26 -15.20 -15.89
N LEU A 31 -0.75 -13.97 -15.74
CA LEU A 31 -1.35 -12.96 -14.88
C LEU A 31 -2.77 -12.58 -15.33
N PHE A 32 -2.99 -12.52 -16.64
CA PHE A 32 -4.31 -12.28 -17.21
C PHE A 32 -5.29 -13.44 -16.95
N GLU A 33 -4.84 -14.68 -17.11
CA GLU A 33 -5.66 -15.86 -16.77
C GLU A 33 -6.08 -15.84 -15.29
N VAL A 34 -5.13 -15.54 -14.38
CA VAL A 34 -5.42 -15.44 -12.94
C VAL A 34 -6.41 -14.33 -12.63
N ALA A 35 -6.29 -13.18 -13.29
CA ALA A 35 -7.22 -12.07 -13.11
C ALA A 35 -8.65 -12.39 -13.61
N ILE A 36 -8.80 -13.18 -14.68
CA ILE A 36 -10.11 -13.52 -15.24
C ILE A 36 -10.78 -14.69 -14.52
N PHE A 37 -10.01 -15.67 -14.07
CA PHE A 37 -10.54 -16.88 -13.43
C PHE A 37 -10.00 -17.04 -11.99
N PRO A 38 -10.19 -16.05 -11.11
CA PRO A 38 -9.57 -16.04 -9.79
C PRO A 38 -10.03 -17.25 -8.96
N GLN A 39 -11.34 -17.51 -8.88
CA GLN A 39 -11.91 -18.62 -8.11
C GLN A 39 -11.37 -19.99 -8.56
N PHE A 40 -11.34 -20.24 -9.86
CA PHE A 40 -10.83 -21.51 -10.39
C PHE A 40 -9.33 -21.66 -10.10
N LEU A 41 -8.52 -20.62 -10.31
CA LEU A 41 -7.08 -20.70 -10.21
C LEU A 41 -6.56 -20.67 -8.76
N THR A 42 -7.30 -20.08 -7.82
CA THR A 42 -7.04 -20.25 -6.38
C THR A 42 -7.37 -21.66 -5.92
N SER A 43 -8.49 -22.26 -6.39
CA SER A 43 -8.90 -23.62 -6.02
C SER A 43 -7.87 -24.70 -6.39
N ILE A 44 -7.10 -24.48 -7.45
CA ILE A 44 -6.02 -25.39 -7.88
C ILE A 44 -4.62 -24.90 -7.48
N GLN A 45 -4.54 -23.93 -6.55
CA GLN A 45 -3.30 -23.33 -6.01
C GLN A 45 -2.38 -22.68 -7.05
N MET A 46 -2.87 -22.44 -8.27
CA MET A 46 -2.09 -21.77 -9.32
C MET A 46 -1.82 -20.31 -8.98
N ALA A 47 -2.71 -19.65 -8.23
CA ALA A 47 -2.50 -18.28 -7.76
C ALA A 47 -1.33 -18.15 -6.76
N ASN A 48 -0.94 -19.23 -6.06
CA ASN A 48 0.16 -19.20 -5.09
C ASN A 48 1.52 -18.91 -5.75
N LEU A 49 1.62 -19.12 -7.06
CA LEU A 49 2.80 -18.80 -7.86
C LEU A 49 3.07 -17.27 -7.93
N LEU A 50 2.09 -16.43 -7.57
CA LEU A 50 2.26 -14.98 -7.45
C LEU A 50 3.16 -14.59 -6.27
N VAL A 51 3.12 -15.32 -5.16
CA VAL A 51 3.89 -15.03 -3.95
C VAL A 51 5.40 -14.95 -4.24
N PRO A 52 6.06 -16.00 -4.78
CA PRO A 52 7.49 -15.92 -5.09
C PRO A 52 7.83 -14.87 -6.16
N LEU A 53 6.91 -14.52 -7.05
CA LEU A 53 7.13 -13.44 -8.04
C LEU A 53 7.18 -12.07 -7.37
N VAL A 54 6.30 -11.81 -6.40
CA VAL A 54 6.29 -10.54 -5.66
C VAL A 54 7.47 -10.45 -4.68
N MET A 55 7.75 -11.55 -3.98
CA MET A 55 8.77 -11.62 -2.93
C MET A 55 10.21 -11.67 -3.48
N HIS A 56 10.40 -11.94 -4.78
CA HIS A 56 11.73 -11.96 -5.37
C HIS A 56 12.39 -10.57 -5.35
N GLN A 57 13.54 -10.49 -4.70
CA GLN A 57 14.37 -9.30 -4.63
C GLN A 57 15.36 -9.28 -5.78
N SER A 58 15.28 -8.24 -6.61
CA SER A 58 16.16 -8.03 -7.75
C SER A 58 16.36 -6.52 -7.93
N PRO A 59 17.60 -6.06 -8.21
CA PRO A 59 17.89 -4.65 -8.48
C PRO A 59 17.44 -4.22 -9.89
N LEU A 60 17.00 -5.16 -10.74
CA LEU A 60 16.59 -4.85 -12.10
C LEU A 60 15.22 -4.17 -12.12
N LYS A 61 15.13 -2.97 -12.71
CA LYS A 61 13.89 -2.19 -12.84
C LYS A 61 12.70 -2.95 -13.45
N VAL A 62 12.96 -3.96 -14.29
CA VAL A 62 11.90 -4.84 -14.82
C VAL A 62 11.12 -5.55 -13.71
N TYR A 63 11.78 -5.90 -12.59
CA TYR A 63 11.13 -6.55 -11.47
C TYR A 63 10.23 -5.62 -10.67
N ASP A 64 10.48 -4.31 -10.67
CA ASP A 64 9.55 -3.36 -10.04
C ASP A 64 8.19 -3.40 -10.75
N ASN A 65 8.21 -3.48 -12.08
CA ASN A 65 6.99 -3.61 -12.88
C ASN A 65 6.35 -4.98 -12.69
N VAL A 66 7.13 -6.07 -12.73
CA VAL A 66 6.61 -7.43 -12.51
C VAL A 66 5.95 -7.55 -11.14
N ARG A 67 6.61 -7.05 -10.08
CA ARG A 67 6.08 -7.03 -8.72
C ARG A 67 4.79 -6.24 -8.64
N ALA A 68 4.75 -5.04 -9.22
CA ALA A 68 3.56 -4.20 -9.23
C ALA A 68 2.38 -4.89 -9.94
N VAL A 69 2.59 -5.47 -11.12
CA VAL A 69 1.51 -6.14 -11.87
C VAL A 69 1.05 -7.42 -11.16
N ALA A 70 1.96 -8.25 -10.66
CA ALA A 70 1.61 -9.46 -9.91
C ALA A 70 0.82 -9.12 -8.63
N LEU A 71 1.25 -8.08 -7.90
CA LEU A 71 0.53 -7.59 -6.72
C LEU A 71 -0.86 -7.03 -7.10
N SER A 72 -0.99 -6.33 -8.23
CA SER A 72 -2.29 -5.88 -8.73
C SER A 72 -3.25 -7.03 -9.04
N VAL A 73 -2.74 -8.15 -9.57
CA VAL A 73 -3.56 -9.36 -9.77
C VAL A 73 -4.05 -9.92 -8.44
N ILE A 74 -3.21 -9.95 -7.40
CA ILE A 74 -3.65 -10.30 -6.04
C ILE A 74 -4.75 -9.33 -5.56
N GLY A 75 -4.60 -8.03 -5.86
CA GLY A 75 -5.63 -7.01 -5.64
C GLY A 75 -6.96 -7.37 -6.26
N ILE A 76 -6.97 -7.75 -7.54
CA ILE A 76 -8.18 -8.18 -8.26
C ILE A 76 -8.82 -9.41 -7.59
N ILE A 77 -8.01 -10.42 -7.20
CA ILE A 77 -8.52 -11.61 -6.50
C ILE A 77 -9.25 -11.22 -5.21
N CYS A 78 -8.71 -10.27 -4.44
CA CYS A 78 -9.28 -9.86 -3.16
C CYS A 78 -10.37 -8.78 -3.26
N GLN A 79 -10.56 -8.20 -4.45
CA GLN A 79 -11.35 -6.97 -4.66
C GLN A 79 -12.81 -7.11 -4.23
N ASP A 80 -13.43 -8.23 -4.62
CA ASP A 80 -14.85 -8.49 -4.35
C ASP A 80 -15.11 -9.06 -2.95
N ARG A 81 -14.03 -9.31 -2.19
CA ARG A 81 -14.08 -9.71 -0.76
C ARG A 81 -14.89 -10.97 -0.51
N GLU A 82 -14.94 -11.85 -1.49
CA GLU A 82 -15.56 -13.16 -1.38
C GLU A 82 -14.83 -14.00 -0.33
N LEU A 83 -15.57 -14.77 0.45
CA LEU A 83 -15.04 -15.52 1.58
C LEU A 83 -13.93 -16.48 1.15
N GLU A 84 -14.10 -17.20 0.04
CA GLU A 84 -13.08 -18.13 -0.45
C GLU A 84 -11.78 -17.41 -0.84
N MET A 85 -11.87 -16.19 -1.40
CA MET A 85 -10.69 -15.44 -1.83
C MET A 85 -9.94 -14.84 -0.63
N ILE A 86 -10.67 -14.38 0.37
CA ILE A 86 -10.07 -13.88 1.61
C ILE A 86 -9.43 -15.02 2.41
N ASP A 87 -10.09 -16.18 2.50
CA ASP A 87 -9.51 -17.38 3.12
C ASP A 87 -8.24 -17.82 2.39
N TRP A 88 -8.28 -17.91 1.05
CA TRP A 88 -7.08 -18.17 0.25
C TRP A 88 -5.94 -17.19 0.54
N ALA A 89 -6.25 -15.89 0.62
CA ALA A 89 -5.24 -14.86 0.86
C ALA A 89 -4.56 -15.03 2.22
N ILE A 90 -5.34 -15.35 3.26
CA ILE A 90 -4.83 -15.62 4.60
C ILE A 90 -3.97 -16.89 4.62
N GLN A 91 -4.44 -17.98 4.02
CA GLN A 91 -3.74 -19.27 4.01
C GLN A 91 -2.47 -19.27 3.13
N SER A 92 -2.36 -18.32 2.19
CA SER A 92 -1.26 -18.25 1.22
C SER A 92 -0.25 -17.13 1.52
N ASP A 93 -0.19 -16.67 2.77
CA ASP A 93 0.74 -15.64 3.24
C ASP A 93 0.65 -14.28 2.50
N ILE A 94 -0.51 -13.97 1.91
CA ILE A 94 -0.67 -12.73 1.14
C ILE A 94 -0.50 -11.48 2.03
N LEU A 95 -0.83 -11.56 3.32
CA LEU A 95 -0.59 -10.43 4.23
C LEU A 95 0.91 -10.15 4.41
N GLU A 96 1.75 -11.18 4.52
CA GLU A 96 3.22 -11.02 4.57
C GLU A 96 3.77 -10.42 3.28
N VAL A 97 3.23 -10.86 2.14
CA VAL A 97 3.52 -10.25 0.84
C VAL A 97 3.17 -8.77 0.82
N CYS A 98 2.02 -8.39 1.38
CA CYS A 98 1.59 -7.00 1.43
C CYS A 98 2.43 -6.16 2.40
N TRP A 99 2.73 -6.67 3.60
CA TRP A 99 3.59 -5.96 4.55
C TRP A 99 4.97 -5.69 3.97
N LEU A 100 5.62 -6.70 3.37
CA LEU A 100 6.93 -6.49 2.72
C LEU A 100 6.83 -5.48 1.57
N SER A 101 5.76 -5.56 0.77
CA SER A 101 5.51 -4.65 -0.35
C SER A 101 5.32 -3.20 0.11
N ILE A 102 4.67 -2.99 1.26
CA ILE A 102 4.47 -1.66 1.86
C ILE A 102 5.79 -1.12 2.45
N GLU A 103 6.58 -1.98 3.08
CA GLU A 103 7.83 -1.59 3.72
C GLU A 103 8.91 -1.23 2.69
N THR A 104 9.07 -2.07 1.66
CA THR A 104 10.23 -2.01 0.75
C THR A 104 9.90 -1.58 -0.68
N GLY A 105 8.63 -1.60 -1.08
CA GLY A 105 8.21 -1.33 -2.46
C GLY A 105 8.37 0.13 -2.90
N ASN A 106 8.16 0.37 -4.19
CA ASN A 106 7.95 1.73 -4.68
C ASN A 106 6.55 2.25 -4.29
N GLU A 107 6.28 3.54 -4.48
CA GLU A 107 5.02 4.14 -4.03
C GLU A 107 3.76 3.46 -4.61
N LEU A 108 3.81 3.00 -5.87
CA LEU A 108 2.70 2.24 -6.46
C LEU A 108 2.51 0.90 -5.74
N THR A 109 3.59 0.14 -5.54
CA THR A 109 3.57 -1.14 -4.83
C THR A 109 3.06 -0.99 -3.39
N LYS A 110 3.42 0.11 -2.70
CA LYS A 110 2.91 0.40 -1.35
C LYS A 110 1.40 0.64 -1.36
N VAL A 111 0.90 1.43 -2.31
CA VAL A 111 -0.55 1.71 -2.44
C VAL A 111 -1.32 0.43 -2.72
N VAL A 112 -0.86 -0.41 -3.65
CA VAL A 112 -1.52 -1.68 -3.96
C VAL A 112 -1.48 -2.65 -2.78
N GLY A 113 -0.34 -2.76 -2.09
CA GLY A 113 -0.21 -3.59 -0.88
C GLY A 113 -1.16 -3.15 0.23
N LEU A 114 -1.31 -1.85 0.44
CA LEU A 114 -2.25 -1.30 1.42
C LEU A 114 -3.70 -1.60 1.04
N HIS A 115 -4.04 -1.46 -0.24
CA HIS A 115 -5.39 -1.75 -0.76
C HIS A 115 -5.78 -3.23 -0.55
N ILE A 116 -4.84 -4.17 -0.73
CA ILE A 116 -5.09 -5.60 -0.47
C ILE A 116 -5.32 -5.85 1.02
N LEU A 117 -4.45 -5.32 1.90
CA LEU A 117 -4.65 -5.43 3.35
C LEU A 117 -5.99 -4.86 3.78
N GLU A 118 -6.36 -3.69 3.25
CA GLU A 118 -7.66 -3.07 3.50
C GLU A 118 -8.81 -3.99 3.06
N SER A 119 -8.72 -4.58 1.86
CA SER A 119 -9.76 -5.45 1.31
C SER A 119 -9.99 -6.68 2.19
N ILE A 120 -8.91 -7.30 2.68
CA ILE A 120 -8.95 -8.42 3.63
C ILE A 120 -9.59 -7.97 4.96
N LEU A 121 -9.10 -6.86 5.53
CA LEU A 121 -9.51 -6.36 6.84
C LEU A 121 -10.88 -5.67 6.87
N GLN A 122 -11.49 -5.40 5.71
CA GLN A 122 -12.88 -4.92 5.66
C GLN A 122 -13.90 -6.07 5.73
N THR A 123 -13.46 -7.33 5.69
CA THR A 123 -14.34 -8.48 5.87
C THR A 123 -14.51 -8.87 7.34
N ASN A 124 -15.64 -9.48 7.68
CA ASN A 124 -15.81 -10.05 9.03
C ASN A 124 -14.80 -11.15 9.31
N PHE A 125 -14.53 -12.01 8.31
CA PHE A 125 -13.59 -13.12 8.45
C PHE A 125 -12.16 -12.63 8.69
N GLY A 126 -11.66 -11.71 7.86
CA GLY A 126 -10.30 -11.16 8.01
C GLY A 126 -10.10 -10.40 9.32
N ARG A 127 -11.11 -9.67 9.80
CA ARG A 127 -11.06 -9.02 11.13
C ARG A 127 -11.03 -10.02 12.26
N SER A 128 -11.93 -11.00 12.25
CA SER A 128 -11.96 -12.05 13.27
C SER A 128 -10.66 -12.83 13.31
N TRP A 129 -10.09 -13.15 12.14
CA TRP A 129 -8.78 -13.77 12.05
C TRP A 129 -7.71 -12.88 12.68
N LEU A 130 -7.60 -11.60 12.29
CA LEU A 130 -6.57 -10.70 12.82
C LEU A 130 -6.67 -10.53 14.34
N LEU A 131 -7.89 -10.40 14.86
CA LEU A 131 -8.17 -10.16 16.29
C LEU A 131 -8.10 -11.42 17.16
N THR A 132 -7.79 -12.59 16.58
CA THR A 132 -7.55 -13.80 17.35
C THR A 132 -6.26 -13.65 18.17
N GLU A 133 -6.26 -14.14 19.43
CA GLU A 133 -5.11 -14.00 20.34
C GLU A 133 -3.80 -14.56 19.78
N SER A 134 -3.87 -15.61 18.96
CA SER A 134 -2.72 -16.22 18.30
C SER A 134 -2.03 -15.31 17.27
N ASN A 135 -2.70 -14.23 16.83
CA ASN A 135 -2.24 -13.34 15.77
C ASN A 135 -1.74 -11.98 16.30
N SER A 136 -1.36 -11.91 17.58
CA SER A 136 -0.81 -10.69 18.21
C SER A 136 0.39 -10.11 17.43
N SER A 137 1.27 -10.96 16.90
CA SER A 137 2.40 -10.50 16.09
C SER A 137 1.97 -9.77 14.80
N GLN A 138 0.87 -10.21 14.19
CA GLN A 138 0.29 -9.62 12.99
C GLN A 138 -0.42 -8.31 13.31
N GLN A 139 -1.07 -8.23 14.48
CA GLN A 139 -1.63 -6.98 15.00
C GLN A 139 -0.53 -5.93 15.20
N ASP A 140 0.59 -6.32 15.84
CA ASP A 140 1.75 -5.44 16.05
C ASP A 140 2.37 -5.00 14.72
N LYS A 141 2.54 -5.92 13.77
CA LYS A 141 3.02 -5.60 12.41
C LYS A 141 2.11 -4.59 11.72
N LEU A 142 0.79 -4.76 11.79
CA LEU A 142 -0.17 -3.83 11.21
C LEU A 142 -0.04 -2.43 11.83
N LEU A 143 -0.07 -2.34 13.17
CA LEU A 143 0.04 -1.08 13.88
C LEU A 143 1.36 -0.36 13.58
N LYS A 144 2.48 -1.10 13.58
CA LYS A 144 3.80 -0.55 13.24
C LYS A 144 3.85 -0.05 11.80
N THR A 145 3.30 -0.81 10.85
CA THR A 145 3.27 -0.45 9.43
C THR A 145 2.46 0.84 9.22
N LEU A 146 1.25 0.90 9.78
CA LEU A 146 0.39 2.09 9.69
C LEU A 146 1.02 3.30 10.37
N GLY A 147 1.60 3.12 11.57
CA GLY A 147 2.30 4.18 12.29
C GLY A 147 3.47 4.76 11.49
N THR A 148 4.25 3.90 10.84
CA THR A 148 5.38 4.31 9.98
C THR A 148 4.89 5.10 8.77
N LEU A 149 3.82 4.66 8.10
CA LEU A 149 3.24 5.38 6.95
C LEU A 149 2.68 6.74 7.35
N VAL A 150 1.96 6.82 8.48
CA VAL A 150 1.40 8.08 8.99
C VAL A 150 2.52 9.04 9.38
N SER A 151 3.55 8.57 10.08
CA SER A 151 4.71 9.41 10.43
C SER A 151 5.41 9.94 9.18
N ARG A 152 5.66 9.08 8.18
CA ARG A 152 6.29 9.50 6.94
C ARG A 152 5.46 10.54 6.19
N GLY A 153 4.14 10.34 6.12
CA GLY A 153 3.21 11.31 5.52
C GLY A 153 3.22 12.64 6.26
N TYR A 154 3.25 12.60 7.59
CA TYR A 154 3.38 13.78 8.43
C TYR A 154 4.66 14.56 8.14
N ASP A 155 5.81 13.87 8.07
CA ASP A 155 7.11 14.50 7.79
C ASP A 155 7.14 15.16 6.41
N ILE A 156 6.61 14.48 5.38
CA ILE A 156 6.47 15.04 4.03
C ILE A 156 5.63 16.31 4.05
N VAL A 157 4.46 16.28 4.70
CA VAL A 157 3.59 17.47 4.79
C VAL A 157 4.32 18.59 5.53
N LYS A 158 5.00 18.28 6.63
CA LYS A 158 5.74 19.26 7.45
C LYS A 158 6.85 19.95 6.68
N GLU A 159 7.58 19.21 5.84
CA GLU A 159 8.65 19.74 5.00
C GLU A 159 8.13 20.51 3.78
N ALA A 160 7.02 20.05 3.18
CA ALA A 160 6.49 20.60 1.94
C ALA A 160 5.60 21.84 2.11
N VAL A 161 5.26 22.27 3.35
CA VAL A 161 4.45 23.48 3.55
C VAL A 161 5.17 24.71 2.97
N ALA A 162 4.58 25.32 1.95
CA ALA A 162 5.13 26.49 1.28
C ALA A 162 5.32 27.68 2.24
N SER A 163 6.42 28.41 2.11
CA SER A 163 6.73 29.54 3.00
C SER A 163 5.62 30.60 3.10
N PRO A 164 4.87 30.95 2.03
CA PRO A 164 3.80 31.96 2.13
C PRO A 164 2.61 31.54 3.01
N LEU A 165 2.47 30.23 3.27
CA LEU A 165 1.46 29.69 4.20
C LEU A 165 1.95 29.73 5.66
N LEU A 166 3.27 29.88 5.87
CA LEU A 166 3.92 29.94 7.17
C LEU A 166 4.14 31.38 7.63
N ASP A 167 4.57 32.26 6.73
CA ASP A 167 5.01 33.65 7.03
C ASP A 167 3.86 34.67 7.14
N GLY A 168 2.61 34.20 7.03
CA GLY A 168 1.43 35.03 7.16
C GLY A 168 1.10 35.88 5.93
N THR A 169 1.76 35.70 4.78
CA THR A 169 1.50 36.42 3.50
C THR A 169 0.01 36.50 3.17
N PHE A 170 -0.73 35.41 3.35
CA PHE A 170 -2.16 35.35 3.01
C PHE A 170 -3.12 35.66 4.18
N SER A 171 -2.62 35.97 5.39
CA SER A 171 -3.44 36.06 6.60
C SER A 171 -4.59 37.05 6.47
N ASN A 172 -4.34 38.23 5.91
CA ASN A 172 -5.36 39.28 5.79
C ASN A 172 -6.47 38.89 4.79
N ILE A 173 -6.09 38.26 3.67
CA ILE A 173 -7.03 37.82 2.64
C ILE A 173 -7.85 36.63 3.15
N LEU A 174 -7.20 35.63 3.74
CA LEU A 174 -7.87 34.42 4.23
C LEU A 174 -8.79 34.73 5.41
N LYS A 175 -8.36 35.53 6.40
CA LYS A 175 -9.22 35.90 7.53
C LYS A 175 -10.48 36.65 7.07
N LYS A 176 -10.34 37.55 6.10
CA LYS A 176 -11.44 38.43 5.67
C LYS A 176 -12.40 37.77 4.68
N TYR A 177 -11.87 37.03 3.71
CA TYR A 177 -12.66 36.51 2.58
C TYR A 177 -12.86 34.99 2.64
N TYR A 178 -12.03 34.24 3.36
CA TYR A 178 -12.05 32.77 3.39
C TYR A 178 -11.87 32.19 4.80
N PRO A 179 -12.77 32.48 5.74
CA PRO A 179 -12.59 32.13 7.17
C PRO A 179 -12.46 30.63 7.42
N LEU A 180 -13.11 29.78 6.61
CA LEU A 180 -12.96 28.33 6.68
C LEU A 180 -11.53 27.89 6.32
N ILE A 181 -11.00 28.40 5.21
CA ILE A 181 -9.64 28.08 4.75
C ILE A 181 -8.62 28.59 5.78
N TRP A 182 -8.86 29.77 6.35
CA TRP A 182 -8.05 30.27 7.47
C TRP A 182 -8.05 29.30 8.67
N GLY A 183 -9.22 28.78 9.06
CA GLY A 183 -9.34 27.79 10.13
C GLY A 183 -8.55 26.51 9.85
N LEU A 184 -8.67 25.97 8.63
CA LEU A 184 -7.96 24.77 8.20
C LEU A 184 -6.43 25.00 8.16
N LEU A 185 -5.98 26.16 7.68
CA LEU A 185 -4.56 26.52 7.70
C LEU A 185 -4.03 26.59 9.12
N GLN A 186 -4.78 27.19 10.06
CA GLN A 186 -4.36 27.23 11.47
C GLN A 186 -4.28 25.83 12.10
N GLN A 187 -5.23 24.95 11.78
CA GLN A 187 -5.17 23.55 12.22
C GLN A 187 -3.95 22.83 11.65
N LEU A 188 -3.65 23.01 10.37
CA LEU A 188 -2.45 22.44 9.73
C LEU A 188 -1.17 22.93 10.41
N LEU A 189 -1.04 24.24 10.65
CA LEU A 189 0.13 24.83 11.32
C LEU A 189 0.31 24.33 12.76
N LEU A 190 -0.80 24.13 13.48
CA LEU A 190 -0.81 23.51 14.80
C LEU A 190 -0.33 22.06 14.76
N ILE A 191 -0.84 21.26 13.83
CA ILE A 191 -0.47 19.85 13.66
C ILE A 191 1.02 19.72 13.29
N VAL A 192 1.50 20.56 12.38
CA VAL A 192 2.88 20.55 11.88
C VAL A 192 3.89 21.15 12.88
N GLY A 193 3.40 21.78 13.95
CA GLY A 193 4.25 22.41 14.97
C GLY A 193 4.97 23.67 14.49
N LYS A 194 4.48 24.31 13.42
CA LYS A 194 5.08 25.52 12.80
C LYS A 194 4.28 26.80 13.15
N GLN A 195 3.78 26.90 14.38
CA GLN A 195 3.17 28.15 14.82
C GLN A 195 4.22 29.23 15.05
N ASP A 196 4.02 30.37 14.39
CA ASP A 196 4.58 31.64 14.82
C ASP A 196 3.99 31.97 16.20
N SER A 197 4.88 32.14 17.18
CA SER A 197 4.56 32.44 18.60
C SER A 197 3.78 33.75 18.81
N SER A 198 3.58 34.52 17.75
CA SER A 198 2.84 35.78 17.70
C SER A 198 1.31 35.62 17.62
N ILE A 199 0.77 34.41 17.36
CA ILE A 199 -0.69 34.19 17.22
C ILE A 199 -1.37 33.76 18.54
N CYS A 200 -0.60 33.31 19.54
CA CYS A 200 -1.14 32.85 20.84
C CYS A 200 -1.73 33.98 21.71
N SER A 201 -1.56 35.24 21.33
CA SER A 201 -2.07 36.41 22.05
C SER A 201 -3.57 36.67 21.88
N TYR A 202 -4.25 36.02 20.92
CA TYR A 202 -5.68 36.27 20.67
C TYR A 202 -6.67 35.30 21.34
N ARG A 203 -6.20 34.22 21.98
CA ARG A 203 -7.09 33.29 22.72
C ARG A 203 -7.24 33.60 24.21
N LYS A 204 -6.52 34.59 24.74
CA LYS A 204 -6.60 35.01 26.16
C LYS A 204 -7.49 36.22 26.42
N LEU A 205 -8.21 36.74 25.42
CA LEU A 205 -9.08 37.93 25.56
C LEU A 205 -10.58 37.63 25.38
N SER A 206 -10.99 36.36 25.43
CA SER A 206 -12.40 35.97 25.45
C SER A 206 -12.64 34.88 26.51
N ALA A 207 -12.40 35.24 27.76
CA ALA A 207 -12.97 34.60 28.94
C ALA A 207 -13.38 35.71 29.90
#